data_AF-A0A345EC71-F1
#
_entry.id   AF-A0A345EC71-F1
#
_cell.length_a   1.000
_cell.length_b   1.000
_cell.length_c   1.000
_cell.angle_alpha   90.00
_cell.angle_beta   90.00
_cell.angle_gamma   90.00
#
_symmetry.space_group_name_H-M   'P 1'
#
loop_
_entity.id
_entity.type
_entity.pdbx_description
1 polymer ?
#
loop_
_entity_poly.entity_id
_entity_poly.type
_entity_poly.pdbx_seq_one_letter_code
_entity_poly.pdbx_strand_id
1 'polypeptide(L)'
;MRTSDGVTWVTVMGFVVGVGILLVLLAVVGVGDVLTAVSTLAPSLQVGTLGVAVLWMATWSGSLYLTSRTTGVNITILGSFLVYVHMVFLDNVVPLTSISADPFAALAVATCATSLPSVGSKI
;
A
#
# COMPACT_ATOMS: atom_id res chain seq x y z
N MET A 1 6.89 -26.50 20.07
CA MET A 1 5.78 -27.20 19.38
C MET A 1 5.59 -26.51 18.05
N ARG A 2 6.06 -27.12 16.96
CA ARG A 2 6.04 -26.55 15.60
C ARG A 2 4.75 -27.06 14.95
N THR A 3 3.80 -26.17 14.69
CA THR A 3 2.66 -26.51 13.84
C THR A 3 3.18 -26.51 12.40
N SER A 4 3.38 -27.70 11.85
CA SER A 4 3.15 -27.92 10.44
C SER A 4 1.74 -27.40 10.12
N ASP A 5 1.58 -26.74 8.97
CA ASP A 5 0.30 -26.30 8.39
C ASP A 5 -0.12 -24.84 8.74
N GLY A 6 0.32 -23.91 7.88
CA GLY A 6 -0.48 -22.79 7.37
C GLY A 6 -0.80 -21.57 8.26
N VAL A 7 -1.12 -21.71 9.55
CA VAL A 7 -1.56 -20.57 10.38
C VAL A 7 -1.13 -20.73 11.84
N THR A 8 -0.46 -19.72 12.40
CA THR A 8 -0.03 -19.72 13.81
C THR A 8 -1.14 -19.22 14.74
N TRP A 9 -1.19 -19.70 15.98
CA TRP A 9 -2.15 -19.22 16.99
C TRP A 9 -2.05 -17.72 17.26
N VAL A 10 -0.84 -17.16 17.09
CA VAL A 10 -0.58 -15.71 17.17
C VAL A 10 -1.32 -14.95 16.07
N THR A 11 -1.32 -15.46 14.83
CA THR A 11 -2.06 -14.87 13.70
C THR A 11 -3.56 -14.83 13.99
N VAL A 12 -4.11 -15.93 14.52
CA VAL A 12 -5.54 -16.01 14.88
C VAL A 12 -5.89 -15.01 15.97
N MET A 13 -5.09 -14.93 17.04
CA MET A 13 -5.30 -13.98 18.12
C MET A 13 -5.22 -12.52 17.64
N GLY A 14 -4.25 -12.20 16.78
CA GLY A 14 -4.11 -10.88 16.18
C GLY A 14 -5.34 -10.48 15.35
N PHE A 15 -5.86 -11.40 14.53
CA PHE A 15 -7.08 -11.17 13.76
C PHE A 15 -8.30 -10.93 14.66
N VAL A 16 -8.51 -11.77 15.68
CA VAL A 16 -9.63 -11.62 16.62
C VAL A 16 -9.57 -10.29 17.36
N VAL A 17 -8.38 -9.87 17.80
CA VAL A 17 -8.17 -8.56 18.46
C VAL A 17 -8.48 -7.42 17.48
N GLY A 18 -7.99 -7.48 16.25
CA GLY A 18 -8.27 -6.46 15.23
C GLY A 18 -9.77 -6.32 14.93
N VAL A 19 -10.48 -7.44 14.76
CA VAL A 19 -11.93 -7.46 14.58
C VAL A 19 -12.64 -6.90 15.81
N GLY A 20 -12.22 -7.29 17.01
CA GLY A 20 -12.78 -6.79 18.27
C GLY A 20 -12.67 -5.27 18.38
N ILE A 21 -11.51 -4.69 18.08
CA ILE A 21 -11.30 -3.24 18.07
C ILE A 21 -12.23 -2.57 17.06
N LEU A 22 -12.33 -3.11 15.84
CA LEU A 22 -13.21 -2.55 14.81
C LEU A 22 -14.67 -2.56 15.26
N LEU A 23 -15.15 -3.67 15.83
CA LEU A 23 -16.52 -3.79 16.34
C LEU A 23 -16.80 -2.80 17.47
N VAL A 24 -15.84 -2.59 18.38
CA VAL A 24 -15.96 -1.58 19.44
C VAL A 24 -16.07 -0.18 18.85
N LEU A 25 -15.22 0.18 17.88
CA LEU A 25 -15.29 1.48 17.22
C LEU A 25 -16.63 1.68 16.51
N LEU A 26 -17.13 0.67 15.80
CA LEU A 26 -18.43 0.74 15.13
C LEU A 26 -19.59 0.84 16.12
N ALA A 27 -19.50 0.19 17.28
CA ALA A 27 -20.52 0.30 18.33
C ALA A 27 -20.52 1.68 19.00
N VAL A 28 -19.37 2.32 19.15
CA VAL A 28 -19.25 3.65 19.76
C VAL A 28 -19.64 4.76 18.79
N VAL A 29 -19.21 4.68 17.52
CA VAL A 29 -19.41 5.74 16.52
C VAL A 29 -20.72 5.57 15.76
N GLY A 30 -21.20 4.34 15.56
CA GLY A 30 -22.38 4.06 14.74
C GLY A 30 -22.11 4.16 13.23
N VAL A 31 -22.46 3.13 12.47
CA VAL A 31 -22.27 3.10 11.00
C VAL A 31 -23.05 4.22 10.30
N GLY A 32 -24.24 4.56 10.83
CA GLY A 32 -25.11 5.61 10.28
C GLY A 32 -24.47 7.00 10.38
N ASP A 33 -23.88 7.33 11.52
CA ASP A 33 -23.27 8.65 11.75
C ASP A 33 -22.06 8.88 10.85
N VAL A 34 -21.27 7.83 10.58
CA VAL A 34 -20.18 7.86 9.60
C VAL A 34 -20.70 8.14 8.20
N LEU A 35 -21.76 7.44 7.77
CA LEU A 35 -22.35 7.63 6.44
C LEU A 35 -22.94 9.04 6.29
N THR A 36 -23.64 9.53 7.31
CA THR A 36 -24.19 10.90 7.31
C THR A 36 -23.08 11.94 7.25
N ALA A 37 -22.01 11.78 8.03
CA ALA A 37 -20.87 12.70 8.01
C ALA A 37 -20.17 12.72 6.64
N VAL A 38 -19.98 11.57 6.00
CA VAL A 38 -19.39 11.51 4.65
C VAL A 38 -20.31 12.13 3.60
N SER A 39 -21.63 11.89 3.69
CA SER A 39 -22.60 12.40 2.72
C SER A 39 -22.82 13.92 2.79
N THR A 40 -22.54 14.53 3.94
CA THR A 40 -22.69 15.98 4.18
C THR A 40 -21.41 16.76 3.92
N LEU A 41 -20.32 16.09 3.57
CA LEU A 41 -19.02 16.71 3.37
C LEU A 41 -19.03 17.64 2.14
N ALA A 42 -18.63 18.90 2.33
CA ALA A 42 -18.55 19.87 1.25
C ALA A 42 -17.63 19.37 0.10
N PRO A 43 -18.00 19.54 -1.18
CA PRO A 43 -17.19 19.09 -2.31
C PRO A 43 -15.76 19.65 -2.33
N SER A 44 -15.58 20.87 -1.83
CA SER A 44 -14.25 21.50 -1.71
C SER A 44 -13.32 20.75 -0.74
N LEU A 45 -13.87 20.24 0.37
CA LEU A 45 -13.12 19.45 1.34
C LEU A 45 -12.76 18.07 0.78
N GLN A 46 -13.66 17.48 -0.02
CA GLN A 46 -13.38 16.21 -0.70
C GLN A 46 -12.21 16.35 -1.69
N VAL A 47 -12.24 17.39 -2.53
CA VAL A 47 -11.15 17.69 -3.48
C VAL A 47 -9.86 18.04 -2.75
N GLY A 48 -9.93 18.84 -1.68
CA GLY A 48 -8.77 19.17 -0.86
C GLY A 48 -8.12 17.93 -0.25
N THR A 49 -8.93 17.03 0.30
CA THR A 49 -8.46 15.76 0.88
C THR A 49 -7.81 14.88 -0.18
N LEU A 50 -8.42 14.77 -1.37
CA LEU A 50 -7.85 14.03 -2.49
C LEU A 50 -6.49 14.63 -2.92
N GLY A 51 -6.40 15.96 -3.00
CA GLY A 51 -5.15 16.65 -3.32
C GLY A 51 -4.06 16.38 -2.29
N VAL A 52 -4.39 16.45 -1.01
CA VAL A 52 -3.45 16.11 0.09
C VAL A 52 -3.02 14.65 0.00
N ALA A 53 -3.92 13.72 -0.29
CA ALA A 53 -3.59 12.31 -0.45
C ALA A 53 -2.62 12.08 -1.63
N VAL A 54 -2.84 12.73 -2.77
CA VAL A 54 -1.93 12.65 -3.93
C VAL A 54 -0.56 13.25 -3.62
N LEU A 55 -0.52 14.40 -2.94
CA LEU A 55 0.74 15.04 -2.53
C LEU A 55 1.50 14.19 -1.53
N TRP A 56 0.79 13.56 -0.60
CA TRP A 56 1.37 12.58 0.32
C TRP A 56 1.99 11.42 -0.47
N MET A 57 1.25 10.80 -1.39
CA MET A 57 1.77 9.72 -2.23
C MET A 57 2.99 10.16 -3.06
N ALA A 58 2.96 11.36 -3.63
CA ALA A 58 4.09 11.92 -4.38
C ALA A 58 5.33 12.10 -3.49
N THR A 59 5.16 12.62 -2.28
CA THR A 59 6.23 12.83 -1.31
C THR A 59 6.92 11.52 -0.95
N TRP A 60 6.13 10.48 -0.65
CA TRP A 60 6.69 9.17 -0.29
C TRP A 60 7.27 8.40 -1.48
N SER A 61 6.70 8.56 -2.68
CA SER A 61 7.32 8.02 -3.89
C SER A 61 8.71 8.60 -4.15
N GLY A 62 8.95 9.85 -3.75
CA GLY A 62 10.27 10.48 -3.80
C GLY A 62 11.29 9.76 -2.90
N SER A 63 10.87 9.31 -1.71
CA SER A 63 11.72 8.49 -0.84
C SER A 63 12.08 7.16 -1.51
N LEU A 64 11.11 6.49 -2.14
CA LEU A 64 11.34 5.24 -2.89
C LEU A 64 12.28 5.46 -4.09
N TYR A 65 12.10 6.56 -4.82
CA TYR A 65 12.96 6.96 -5.93
C TYR A 65 14.42 7.14 -5.48
N LEU A 66 14.64 7.85 -4.38
CA LEU A 66 15.96 8.09 -3.82
C LEU A 66 16.62 6.77 -3.37
N THR A 67 15.90 5.92 -2.63
CA THR A 67 16.44 4.63 -2.18
C THR A 67 16.78 3.72 -3.35
N SER A 68 15.96 3.69 -4.41
CA SER A 68 16.25 2.89 -5.62
C SER A 68 17.55 3.34 -6.30
N ARG A 69 17.81 4.65 -6.33
CA ARG A 69 19.07 5.19 -6.86
C ARG A 69 20.27 4.78 -6.01
N THR A 70 20.12 4.68 -4.68
CA THR A 70 21.20 4.20 -3.80
C THR A 70 21.52 2.72 -3.97
N THR A 71 20.53 1.90 -4.32
CA THR A 71 20.71 0.45 -4.56
C THR A 71 21.10 0.12 -6.00
N GLY A 72 21.28 1.13 -6.85
CA GLY A 72 21.68 0.96 -8.26
C GLY A 72 20.52 0.63 -9.21
N VAL A 73 19.28 0.64 -8.72
CA VAL A 73 18.09 0.42 -9.56
C VAL A 73 17.64 1.74 -10.18
N ASN A 74 17.68 1.82 -11.50
CA ASN A 74 17.20 2.98 -12.23
C ASN A 74 15.71 2.85 -12.52
N ILE A 75 14.88 3.47 -11.67
CA ILE A 75 13.46 3.68 -11.94
C ILE A 75 13.23 5.15 -12.34
N THR A 76 12.28 5.39 -13.25
CA THR A 76 11.86 6.76 -13.56
C THR A 76 11.04 7.32 -12.40
N ILE A 77 10.94 8.66 -12.30
CA ILE A 77 10.12 9.32 -11.27
C ILE A 77 8.67 8.83 -11.36
N LEU A 78 8.10 8.77 -12.56
CA LEU A 78 6.74 8.25 -12.76
C LEU A 78 6.64 6.76 -12.39
N GLY A 79 7.64 5.95 -12.71
CA GLY A 79 7.70 4.55 -12.30
C GLY A 79 7.70 4.39 -10.79
N SER A 80 8.49 5.19 -10.07
CA SER A 80 8.52 5.19 -8.60
C SER A 80 7.18 5.57 -7.98
N PHE A 81 6.47 6.52 -8.59
CA PHE A 81 5.13 6.92 -8.15
C PHE A 81 4.12 5.80 -8.34
N LEU A 82 4.07 5.18 -9.52
CA LEU A 82 3.12 4.09 -9.81
C LEU A 82 3.38 2.86 -8.93
N VAL A 83 4.65 2.50 -8.70
CA VAL A 83 5.02 1.42 -7.78
C VAL A 83 4.58 1.74 -6.35
N TYR A 84 4.81 2.97 -5.89
CA TYR A 84 4.38 3.39 -4.55
C TYR A 84 2.86 3.36 -4.39
N VAL A 85 2.11 3.85 -5.38
CA VAL A 85 0.63 3.78 -5.38
C VAL A 85 0.15 2.33 -5.32
N HIS A 86 0.77 1.44 -6.09
CA HIS A 86 0.44 0.01 -6.06
C HIS A 86 0.72 -0.61 -4.69
N MET A 87 1.86 -0.28 -4.07
CA MET A 87 2.23 -0.75 -2.74
C MET A 87 1.19 -0.30 -1.68
N VAL A 88 0.86 0.99 -1.64
CA VAL A 88 -0.15 1.53 -0.71
C VAL A 88 -1.53 0.90 -0.95
N PHE A 89 -1.91 0.66 -2.20
CA PHE A 89 -3.16 -0.02 -2.52
C PHE A 89 -3.19 -1.44 -1.95
N LEU A 90 -2.13 -2.22 -2.16
CA LEU A 90 -2.03 -3.58 -1.63
C LEU A 90 -2.06 -3.61 -0.10
N ASP A 91 -1.38 -2.66 0.55
CA ASP A 91 -1.35 -2.53 2.01
C ASP A 91 -2.73 -2.25 2.62
N ASN A 92 -3.62 -1.55 1.88
CA ASN A 92 -4.94 -1.18 2.38
C ASN A 92 -6.07 -2.12 1.94
N VAL A 93 -6.00 -2.69 0.73
CA VAL A 93 -7.08 -3.54 0.17
C VAL A 93 -6.87 -5.01 0.50
N VAL A 94 -5.62 -5.45 0.68
CA VAL A 94 -5.30 -6.85 0.97
C VAL A 94 -4.39 -7.00 2.19
N PRO A 95 -4.76 -6.38 3.34
CA PRO A 95 -3.89 -6.24 4.52
C PRO A 95 -3.49 -7.59 5.15
N LEU A 96 -4.17 -8.68 4.78
CA LEU A 96 -3.99 -10.01 5.35
C LEU A 96 -3.42 -11.04 4.35
N THR A 97 -3.14 -10.65 3.10
CA THR A 97 -2.50 -11.57 2.16
C THR A 97 -1.00 -11.33 2.15
N SER A 98 -0.22 -12.41 2.13
CA SER A 98 1.23 -12.37 1.94
C SER A 98 1.68 -11.63 0.68
N ILE A 99 0.77 -11.21 -0.19
CA ILE A 99 0.98 -10.45 -1.45
C ILE A 99 1.77 -9.14 -1.25
N SER A 100 1.71 -8.47 -0.10
CA SER A 100 2.59 -7.31 0.17
C SER A 100 4.07 -7.72 0.35
N ALA A 101 4.33 -9.00 0.64
CA ALA A 101 5.66 -9.60 0.77
C ALA A 101 6.02 -10.61 -0.36
N ASP A 102 5.10 -10.92 -1.28
CA ASP A 102 5.18 -12.02 -2.26
C ASP A 102 5.38 -11.52 -3.72
N PRO A 103 5.79 -12.40 -4.67
CA PRO A 103 6.49 -12.09 -5.93
C PRO A 103 5.84 -11.11 -6.91
N PHE A 104 4.64 -10.61 -6.67
CA PHE A 104 4.03 -9.54 -7.47
C PHE A 104 4.64 -8.17 -7.21
N ALA A 105 5.04 -7.84 -5.96
CA ALA A 105 5.81 -6.62 -5.69
C ALA A 105 7.21 -6.71 -6.34
N ALA A 106 7.85 -7.89 -6.26
CA ALA A 106 9.09 -8.17 -6.96
C ALA A 106 8.94 -8.14 -8.49
N LEU A 107 7.83 -8.65 -9.04
CA LEU A 107 7.51 -8.65 -10.47
C LEU A 107 7.15 -7.24 -10.97
N ALA A 108 6.44 -6.42 -10.20
CA ALA A 108 6.14 -5.03 -10.52
C ALA A 108 7.44 -4.20 -10.57
N VAL A 109 8.34 -4.38 -9.59
CA VAL A 109 9.68 -3.77 -9.62
C VAL A 109 10.51 -4.30 -10.79
N ALA A 110 10.49 -5.63 -11.04
CA ALA A 110 11.25 -6.25 -12.14
C ALA A 110 10.74 -5.81 -13.52
N THR A 111 9.43 -5.73 -13.74
CA THR A 111 8.83 -5.29 -15.01
C THR A 111 9.06 -3.80 -15.25
N CYS A 112 8.97 -2.96 -14.22
CA CYS A 112 9.38 -1.56 -14.31
C CYS A 112 10.88 -1.42 -14.63
N ALA A 113 11.75 -2.24 -14.02
CA ALA A 113 13.19 -2.25 -14.31
C ALA A 113 13.52 -2.77 -15.73
N THR A 114 12.73 -3.69 -16.28
CA THR A 114 12.98 -4.32 -17.60
C THR A 114 12.47 -3.47 -18.78
N SER A 115 11.64 -2.45 -18.54
CA SER A 115 11.20 -1.50 -19.58
C SER A 115 12.27 -0.50 -20.05
N LEU A 116 13.50 -0.60 -19.53
CA LEU A 116 14.67 0.13 -20.05
C LEU A 116 15.21 -0.54 -21.33
N PRO A 117 15.48 0.21 -22.41
CA PRO A 117 16.17 -0.33 -23.58
C PRO A 117 17.50 -0.95 -23.14
N SER A 118 17.74 -2.21 -23.53
CA SER A 118 18.99 -2.91 -23.29
C SER A 118 20.14 -2.15 -23.96
N VAL A 119 20.84 -1.30 -23.20
CA VAL A 119 22.10 -0.70 -23.64
C VAL A 119 23.16 -1.80 -23.62
N GLY A 120 23.40 -2.36 -24.81
CA GLY A 120 24.70 -2.82 -25.30
C GLY A 120 25.57 -3.65 -24.37
N SER A 121 25.39 -4.97 -24.40
CA SER A 121 26.47 -5.91 -24.09
C SER A 121 27.46 -5.95 -25.26
N LYS A 122 28.42 -5.03 -25.25
CA LYS A 122 29.72 -5.19 -25.93
C LYS A 122 30.80 -4.99 -24.89
N ILE A 123 31.24 -6.07 -24.24
CA ILE A 123 32.65 -6.39 -23.96
C ILE A 123 32.75 -7.92 -23.97
#